data_AF-A0A497GPG0-F1
#
_entry.id   AF-A0A497GPG0-F1
#
_cell.length_a   1.000
_cell.length_b   1.000
_cell.length_c   1.000
_cell.angle_alpha   90.00
_cell.angle_beta   90.00
_cell.angle_gamma   90.00
#
_symmetry.space_group_name_H-M   'P 1'
#
loop_
_entity.id
_entity.type
_entity.pdbx_description
1 polymer ?
#
loop_
_entity_poly.entity_id
_entity_poly.type
_entity_poly.pdbx_seq_one_letter_code
_entity_poly.pdbx_strand_id
1 'polypeptide(L)'
;MVISIIIYKASEQDSTRNMPLSRGYRGLSTLVLALAALTLCSAITIAYSSTPYDVYTPPLLRVYPLGFSKRLPSPFNLKILVVPVSLADAPFTDYDMETFKEWLRYASDYWFSASKGKVRISWSIYPKTVLIPYKVEEVAVMLESNRWLFEDYLPPRAEEYNVIVFVHSSVPFEAGNPKGIWSQTIRYHPESYPYLPSIMIVSTKGSIDTLVHEIGHLLGLEDEVYGVTEGVVYSPMGFFVGTVQLGYVVAGL
;
A
#
# COMPACT_ATOMS: atom_id res chain seq x y z
N MET A 1 12.00 43.34 -31.75
CA MET A 1 11.04 42.90 -32.78
C MET A 1 11.72 41.81 -33.60
N VAL A 2 11.10 40.64 -33.72
CA VAL A 2 11.61 39.44 -34.41
C VAL A 2 11.81 39.69 -35.90
N ILE A 3 12.76 39.02 -36.55
CA ILE A 3 12.75 38.42 -37.91
C ILE A 3 14.15 37.78 -38.08
N SER A 4 14.32 36.46 -38.05
CA SER A 4 14.01 35.41 -39.05
C SER A 4 14.95 35.37 -40.27
N ILE A 5 15.74 34.27 -40.28
CA ILE A 5 16.09 33.36 -41.38
C ILE A 5 16.87 33.92 -42.57
N ILE A 6 18.06 33.37 -42.84
CA ILE A 6 18.48 32.99 -44.20
C ILE A 6 19.25 31.65 -44.19
N ILE A 7 18.74 30.74 -45.01
CA ILE A 7 19.24 29.43 -45.46
C ILE A 7 20.34 29.64 -46.51
N TYR A 8 21.34 28.75 -46.66
CA TYR A 8 21.75 28.36 -48.02
C TYR A 8 22.41 26.98 -48.10
N LYS A 9 22.15 26.33 -49.23
CA LYS A 9 22.31 24.92 -49.58
C LYS A 9 23.33 24.78 -50.70
N ALA A 10 23.98 23.61 -50.74
CA ALA A 10 24.64 22.95 -51.87
C ALA A 10 25.96 23.54 -52.42
N SER A 11 26.97 22.67 -52.54
CA SER A 11 27.41 22.14 -53.84
C SER A 11 28.63 21.22 -53.63
N GLU A 12 28.49 19.94 -53.94
CA GLU A 12 29.61 19.00 -54.09
C GLU A 12 30.32 19.26 -55.42
N GLN A 13 31.65 19.19 -55.41
CA GLN A 13 32.41 18.80 -56.58
C GLN A 13 33.57 17.90 -56.15
N ASP A 14 33.56 16.70 -56.73
CA ASP A 14 34.47 15.58 -56.58
C ASP A 14 35.90 15.91 -56.98
N SER A 15 36.90 15.41 -56.24
CA SER A 15 37.86 14.42 -56.78
C SER A 15 38.98 14.11 -55.78
N THR A 16 38.90 12.91 -55.20
CA THR A 16 40.01 11.97 -54.93
C THR A 16 41.27 12.38 -54.15
N ARG A 17 41.43 11.65 -53.03
CA ARG A 17 42.68 11.13 -52.41
C ARG A 17 43.45 12.07 -51.48
N ASN A 18 43.01 12.05 -50.21
CA ASN A 18 43.82 11.57 -49.07
C ASN A 18 42.85 11.11 -47.95
N MET A 19 42.88 9.82 -47.58
CA MET A 19 42.28 9.32 -46.33
C MET A 19 43.22 9.64 -45.16
N PRO A 20 42.81 9.52 -43.87
CA PRO A 20 41.47 9.37 -43.30
C PRO A 20 41.22 10.38 -42.15
N LEU A 21 39.97 10.61 -41.72
CA LEU A 21 39.54 11.00 -40.35
C LEU A 21 38.12 11.59 -40.40
N SER A 22 37.11 10.83 -40.82
CA SER A 22 35.71 11.30 -40.62
C SER A 22 34.64 10.21 -40.57
N ARG A 23 34.96 8.94 -40.87
CA ARG A 23 34.01 7.83 -40.70
C ARG A 23 33.66 7.55 -39.23
N GLY A 24 34.51 7.94 -38.28
CA GLY A 24 34.21 7.82 -36.85
C GLY A 24 33.14 8.80 -36.34
N TYR A 25 33.06 10.00 -36.93
CA TYR A 25 32.23 11.08 -36.39
C TYR A 25 30.75 10.97 -36.78
N ARG A 26 30.43 10.46 -37.98
CA ARG A 26 29.03 10.25 -38.38
C ARG A 26 28.37 9.15 -37.55
N GLY A 27 29.07 8.04 -37.30
CA GLY A 27 28.59 6.95 -36.44
C GLY A 27 28.45 7.37 -34.98
N LEU A 28 29.39 8.18 -34.46
CA LEU A 28 29.25 8.74 -33.10
C LEU A 28 28.05 9.69 -33.00
N SER A 29 27.79 10.54 -34.00
CA SER A 29 26.69 11.51 -33.93
C SER A 29 25.30 10.86 -33.89
N THR A 30 25.07 9.80 -34.69
CA THR A 30 23.81 9.03 -34.65
C THR A 30 23.70 8.19 -33.39
N LEU A 31 24.80 7.62 -32.90
CA LEU A 31 24.82 6.88 -31.63
C LEU A 31 24.51 7.80 -30.44
N VAL A 32 25.11 9.00 -30.42
CA VAL A 32 24.89 10.00 -29.35
C VAL A 32 23.46 10.55 -29.39
N LEU A 33 22.89 10.79 -30.57
CA LEU A 33 21.49 11.19 -30.71
C LEU A 33 20.51 10.07 -30.31
N ALA A 34 20.82 8.82 -30.64
CA ALA A 34 20.01 7.67 -30.22
C ALA A 34 20.08 7.44 -28.70
N LEU A 35 21.27 7.59 -28.10
CA LEU A 35 21.43 7.54 -26.64
C LEU A 35 20.70 8.70 -25.96
N ALA A 36 20.80 9.93 -26.51
CA ALA A 36 20.10 11.09 -25.97
C ALA A 36 18.57 10.91 -26.02
N ALA A 37 18.03 10.35 -27.11
CA ALA A 37 16.62 10.04 -27.25
C ALA A 37 16.17 8.91 -26.30
N LEU A 38 17.00 7.87 -26.11
CA LEU A 38 16.74 6.81 -25.11
C LEU A 38 16.77 7.35 -23.68
N THR A 39 17.68 8.28 -23.36
CA THR A 39 17.73 8.94 -22.04
C THR A 39 16.55 9.89 -21.83
N LEU A 40 16.09 10.59 -22.87
CA LEU A 40 14.91 11.45 -22.77
C LEU A 40 13.62 10.65 -22.63
N CYS A 41 13.47 9.56 -23.40
CA CYS A 41 12.33 8.65 -23.28
C CYS A 41 12.30 7.95 -21.92
N SER A 42 13.44 7.52 -21.39
CA SER A 42 13.48 6.95 -20.02
C SER A 42 13.20 8.00 -18.94
N ALA A 43 13.66 9.25 -19.10
CA ALA A 43 13.32 10.33 -18.16
C ALA A 43 11.82 10.71 -18.18
N ILE A 44 11.16 10.65 -19.34
CA ILE A 44 9.72 10.93 -19.47
C ILE A 44 8.88 9.74 -18.96
N THR A 45 9.33 8.50 -19.15
CA THR A 45 8.65 7.32 -18.59
C THR A 45 8.80 7.22 -17.06
N ILE A 46 9.96 7.61 -16.51
CA ILE A 46 10.18 7.68 -15.05
C ILE A 46 9.31 8.77 -14.39
N ALA A 47 8.96 9.84 -15.12
CA ALA A 47 8.14 10.92 -14.59
C ALA A 47 6.62 10.66 -14.61
N TYR A 48 6.13 9.59 -15.28
CA TYR A 48 4.69 9.39 -15.49
C TYR A 48 4.14 7.98 -15.21
N SER A 49 4.94 7.06 -14.67
CA SER A 49 4.42 5.73 -14.32
C SER A 49 4.86 5.25 -12.94
N SER A 50 4.40 5.90 -11.88
CA SER A 50 3.97 5.20 -10.67
C SER A 50 3.42 6.19 -9.66
N THR A 51 2.21 5.91 -9.21
CA THR A 51 1.64 6.39 -7.95
C THR A 51 2.68 6.42 -6.82
N PRO A 52 2.77 7.47 -6.00
CA PRO A 52 3.74 7.56 -4.89
C PRO A 52 3.43 6.62 -3.70
N TYR A 53 2.64 5.57 -3.91
CA TYR A 53 2.46 4.50 -2.94
C TYR A 53 3.21 3.28 -3.45
N ASP A 54 4.46 3.25 -3.06
CA ASP A 54 5.38 2.21 -3.43
C ASP A 54 5.06 0.96 -2.61
N VAL A 55 4.51 -0.05 -3.29
CA VAL A 55 4.40 -1.44 -2.80
C VAL A 55 5.79 -1.97 -2.35
N TYR A 56 6.89 -1.32 -2.78
CA TYR A 56 8.27 -1.59 -2.38
C TYR A 56 8.81 -0.68 -1.26
N THR A 57 7.98 0.14 -0.61
CA THR A 57 8.46 0.88 0.56
C THR A 57 8.82 -0.13 1.66
N PRO A 58 10.07 -0.13 2.17
CA PRO A 58 10.43 -0.96 3.31
C PRO A 58 9.43 -0.74 4.44
N PRO A 59 9.11 -1.75 5.25
CA PRO A 59 8.12 -1.60 6.28
C PRO A 59 8.54 -0.55 7.30
N LEU A 60 7.99 0.64 7.12
CA LEU A 60 8.20 1.79 7.98
C LEU A 60 6.98 1.87 8.87
N LEU A 61 7.14 1.34 10.08
CA LEU A 61 6.13 1.49 11.10
C LEU A 61 6.54 2.65 11.99
N ARG A 62 5.59 3.56 12.24
CA ARG A 62 5.77 4.58 13.27
C ARG A 62 5.97 3.87 14.60
N VAL A 63 6.92 4.30 15.40
CA VAL A 63 7.23 3.83 16.75
C VAL A 63 7.13 5.03 17.68
N TYR A 64 6.01 5.20 18.37
CA TYR A 64 5.86 6.32 19.30
C TYR A 64 6.72 6.12 20.58
N PRO A 65 7.41 7.15 21.10
CA PRO A 65 7.54 8.53 20.59
C PRO A 65 8.73 8.74 19.63
N LEU A 66 9.41 7.67 19.23
CA LEU A 66 10.66 7.68 18.45
C LEU A 66 10.47 8.05 16.96
N GLY A 67 9.25 8.12 16.45
CA GLY A 67 8.98 8.35 15.02
C GLY A 67 9.09 7.07 14.20
N PHE A 68 9.34 7.15 12.89
CA PHE A 68 9.39 5.97 12.02
C PHE A 68 10.73 5.23 12.11
N SER A 69 10.68 3.89 12.13
CA SER A 69 11.88 3.05 12.15
C SER A 69 11.77 1.89 11.17
N LYS A 70 12.89 1.58 10.50
CA LYS A 70 13.07 0.34 9.71
C LYS A 70 13.33 -0.89 10.58
N ARG A 71 13.69 -0.69 11.86
CA ARG A 71 13.94 -1.76 12.84
C ARG A 71 12.92 -1.64 13.96
N LEU A 72 12.07 -2.66 14.09
CA LEU A 72 11.13 -2.72 15.20
C LEU A 72 11.91 -2.98 16.51
N PRO A 73 11.70 -2.16 17.56
CA PRO A 73 12.31 -2.45 18.86
C PRO A 73 11.78 -3.79 19.38
N SER A 74 12.58 -4.54 20.13
CA SER A 74 12.15 -5.81 20.71
C SER A 74 12.22 -5.76 22.24
N PRO A 75 11.11 -5.98 22.97
CA PRO A 75 9.76 -6.25 22.45
C PRO A 75 9.11 -5.01 21.81
N PHE A 76 8.33 -5.24 20.75
CA PHE A 76 7.56 -4.23 20.03
C PHE A 76 6.13 -4.20 20.58
N ASN A 77 5.62 -3.00 20.86
CA ASN A 77 4.21 -2.80 21.21
C ASN A 77 3.53 -1.94 20.13
N LEU A 78 2.62 -2.57 19.38
CA LEU A 78 1.79 -1.96 18.37
C LEU A 78 0.55 -1.33 19.03
N LYS A 79 0.57 -0.02 19.23
CA LYS A 79 -0.56 0.79 19.67
C LYS A 79 -1.48 1.08 18.50
N ILE A 80 -2.71 0.62 18.60
CA ILE A 80 -3.73 0.76 17.57
C ILE A 80 -4.94 1.48 18.15
N LEU A 81 -5.43 2.50 17.45
CA LEU A 81 -6.72 3.11 17.71
C LEU A 81 -7.76 2.56 16.72
N VAL A 82 -8.83 1.96 17.25
CA VAL A 82 -9.99 1.50 16.48
C VAL A 82 -11.02 2.62 16.43
N VAL A 83 -11.42 3.02 15.24
CA VAL A 83 -12.41 4.05 14.95
C VAL A 83 -13.61 3.37 14.29
N PRO A 84 -14.75 3.20 14.99
CA PRO A 84 -15.97 2.71 14.37
C PRO A 84 -16.50 3.72 13.36
N VAL A 85 -16.91 3.24 12.19
CA VAL A 85 -17.36 4.06 11.07
C VAL A 85 -18.75 3.65 10.62
N SER A 86 -19.68 4.60 10.64
CA SER A 86 -20.96 4.50 9.93
C SER A 86 -20.84 5.14 8.56
N LEU A 87 -21.31 4.42 7.55
CA LEU A 87 -21.50 4.93 6.20
C LEU A 87 -22.98 5.27 5.99
N ALA A 88 -23.31 6.06 4.98
CA ALA A 88 -24.67 6.58 4.77
C ALA A 88 -25.74 5.48 4.65
N ASP A 89 -25.39 4.33 4.09
CA ASP A 89 -26.25 3.15 3.89
C ASP A 89 -25.78 1.90 4.66
N ALA A 90 -24.76 2.04 5.52
CA ALA A 90 -24.27 0.96 6.39
C ALA A 90 -23.94 1.52 7.79
N PRO A 91 -24.94 1.66 8.68
CA PRO A 91 -24.72 2.13 10.03
C PRO A 91 -23.92 1.11 10.85
N PHE A 92 -23.00 1.62 11.68
CA PHE A 92 -22.21 0.80 12.60
C PHE A 92 -22.92 0.69 13.94
N THR A 93 -23.13 -0.52 14.42
CA THR A 93 -23.90 -0.78 15.64
C THR A 93 -23.01 -1.28 16.78
N ASP A 94 -23.55 -1.28 18.01
CA ASP A 94 -22.87 -1.86 19.17
C ASP A 94 -22.59 -3.36 18.97
N TYR A 95 -23.49 -4.07 18.28
CA TYR A 95 -23.29 -5.48 17.93
C TYR A 95 -22.04 -5.68 17.07
N ASP A 96 -21.83 -4.82 16.06
CA ASP A 96 -20.63 -4.88 15.22
C ASP A 96 -19.36 -4.63 16.04
N MET A 97 -19.42 -3.71 17.02
CA MET A 97 -18.28 -3.47 17.92
C MET A 97 -17.97 -4.67 18.81
N GLU A 98 -18.99 -5.33 19.37
CA GLU A 98 -18.79 -6.53 20.18
C GLU A 98 -18.16 -7.66 19.37
N THR A 99 -18.63 -7.90 18.14
CA THR A 99 -17.98 -8.84 17.22
C THR A 99 -16.52 -8.46 16.98
N PHE A 100 -16.25 -7.18 16.73
CA PHE A 100 -14.88 -6.74 16.44
C PHE A 100 -13.95 -6.89 17.66
N LYS A 101 -14.44 -6.66 18.88
CA LYS A 101 -13.65 -6.87 20.12
C LYS A 101 -13.16 -8.31 20.26
N GLU A 102 -13.95 -9.29 19.84
CA GLU A 102 -13.51 -10.70 19.81
C GLU A 102 -12.35 -10.89 18.84
N TRP A 103 -12.40 -10.22 17.67
CA TRP A 103 -11.33 -10.24 16.68
C TRP A 103 -10.06 -9.58 17.22
N LEU A 104 -10.17 -8.46 17.95
CA LEU A 104 -9.02 -7.78 18.56
C LEU A 104 -8.27 -8.72 19.52
N ARG A 105 -9.01 -9.50 20.33
CA ARG A 105 -8.41 -10.48 21.25
C ARG A 105 -7.67 -11.56 20.46
N TYR A 106 -8.33 -12.16 19.47
CA TYR A 106 -7.72 -13.19 18.63
C TYR A 106 -6.45 -12.70 17.92
N ALA A 107 -6.50 -11.52 17.28
CA ALA A 107 -5.35 -10.94 16.59
C ALA A 107 -4.18 -10.66 17.55
N SER A 108 -4.48 -10.26 18.79
CA SER A 108 -3.45 -10.07 19.83
C SER A 108 -2.77 -11.39 20.19
N ASP A 109 -3.56 -12.43 20.45
CA ASP A 109 -3.06 -13.75 20.84
C ASP A 109 -2.27 -14.40 19.70
N TYR A 110 -2.77 -14.26 18.48
CA TYR A 110 -2.13 -14.73 17.26
C TYR A 110 -0.73 -14.11 17.11
N TRP A 111 -0.63 -12.77 17.07
CA TRP A 111 0.65 -12.10 16.85
C TRP A 111 1.62 -12.23 18.01
N PHE A 112 1.12 -12.29 19.24
CA PHE A 112 1.94 -12.61 20.41
C PHE A 112 2.58 -14.00 20.26
N SER A 113 1.79 -15.01 19.90
CA SER A 113 2.27 -16.39 19.75
C SER A 113 3.20 -16.53 18.53
N ALA A 114 2.79 -16.03 17.38
CA ALA A 114 3.54 -16.04 16.12
C ALA A 114 4.94 -15.42 16.27
N SER A 115 5.02 -14.30 17.00
CA SER A 115 6.27 -13.57 17.22
C SER A 115 7.08 -14.09 18.41
N LYS A 116 6.63 -15.16 19.10
CA LYS A 116 7.22 -15.67 20.35
C LYS A 116 7.33 -14.59 21.44
N GLY A 117 6.29 -13.76 21.55
CA GLY A 117 6.15 -12.69 22.52
C GLY A 117 6.87 -11.39 22.17
N LYS A 118 7.45 -11.29 20.97
CA LYS A 118 8.18 -10.09 20.52
C LYS A 118 7.26 -8.97 20.03
N VAL A 119 6.05 -9.29 19.63
CA VAL A 119 5.00 -8.33 19.23
C VAL A 119 3.88 -8.41 20.24
N ARG A 120 3.47 -7.25 20.75
CA ARG A 120 2.28 -7.05 21.58
C ARG A 120 1.41 -6.01 20.89
N ILE A 121 0.10 -6.11 21.04
CA ILE A 121 -0.84 -5.14 20.49
C ILE A 121 -1.60 -4.50 21.64
N SER A 122 -1.63 -3.17 21.66
CA SER A 122 -2.39 -2.37 22.62
C SER A 122 -3.52 -1.67 21.88
N TRP A 123 -4.75 -2.06 22.17
CA TRP A 123 -5.94 -1.49 21.53
C TRP A 123 -6.49 -0.33 22.35
N SER A 124 -6.88 0.73 21.66
CA SER A 124 -7.78 1.77 22.15
C SER A 124 -8.98 1.83 21.22
N ILE A 125 -10.17 2.08 21.74
CA ILE A 125 -11.39 2.25 20.93
C ILE A 125 -11.79 3.71 21.03
N TYR A 126 -11.97 4.35 19.89
CA TYR A 126 -12.44 5.73 19.82
C TYR A 126 -13.90 5.77 20.33
N PRO A 127 -14.24 6.68 21.25
CA PRO A 127 -15.50 6.61 22.00
C PRO A 127 -16.73 6.99 21.18
N LYS A 128 -16.56 7.42 19.93
CA LYS A 128 -17.64 7.84 19.05
C LYS A 128 -17.53 7.14 17.71
N THR A 129 -18.68 6.75 17.15
CA THR A 129 -18.77 6.35 15.76
C THR A 129 -18.62 7.59 14.87
N VAL A 130 -17.69 7.50 13.93
CA VAL A 130 -17.49 8.53 12.90
C VAL A 130 -18.48 8.29 11.77
N LEU A 131 -19.16 9.34 11.34
CA LEU A 131 -20.04 9.29 10.17
C LEU A 131 -19.27 9.76 8.94
N ILE A 132 -19.15 8.88 7.95
CA ILE A 132 -18.74 9.24 6.60
C ILE A 132 -20.02 9.36 5.76
N PRO A 133 -20.36 10.55 5.24
CA PRO A 133 -21.67 10.84 4.64
C PRO A 133 -21.80 10.33 3.20
N TYR A 134 -21.12 9.22 2.88
CA TYR A 134 -21.12 8.59 1.57
C TYR A 134 -21.59 7.13 1.71
N LYS A 135 -22.19 6.61 0.65
CA LYS A 135 -22.57 5.20 0.57
C LYS A 135 -21.34 4.31 0.39
N VAL A 136 -21.49 3.03 0.72
CA VAL A 136 -20.41 2.03 0.58
C VAL A 136 -19.79 2.06 -0.82
N GLU A 137 -20.61 2.02 -1.87
CA GLU A 137 -20.15 2.01 -3.26
C GLU A 137 -19.38 3.29 -3.63
N GLU A 138 -19.83 4.44 -3.13
CA GLU A 138 -19.17 5.72 -3.39
C GLU A 138 -17.80 5.77 -2.70
N VAL A 139 -17.73 5.29 -1.45
CA VAL A 139 -16.46 5.17 -0.71
C VAL A 139 -15.51 4.21 -1.41
N ALA A 140 -16.00 3.07 -1.91
CA ALA A 140 -15.18 2.11 -2.64
C ALA A 140 -14.51 2.74 -3.88
N VAL A 141 -15.30 3.44 -4.72
CA VAL A 141 -14.80 4.15 -5.91
C VAL A 141 -13.86 5.30 -5.52
N MET A 142 -14.15 6.01 -4.44
CA MET A 142 -13.27 7.06 -3.94
C MET A 142 -11.93 6.47 -3.48
N LEU A 143 -11.90 5.33 -2.79
CA LEU A 143 -10.63 4.72 -2.37
C LEU A 143 -9.77 4.25 -3.55
N GLU A 144 -10.39 3.80 -4.65
CA GLU A 144 -9.65 3.44 -5.87
C GLU A 144 -8.97 4.65 -6.52
N SER A 145 -9.61 5.81 -6.48
CA SER A 145 -9.20 7.03 -7.21
C SER A 145 -8.54 8.11 -6.34
N ASN A 146 -8.81 8.09 -5.04
CA ASN A 146 -8.43 9.09 -4.04
C ASN A 146 -8.31 8.43 -2.65
N ARG A 147 -7.12 7.90 -2.38
CA ARG A 147 -6.81 7.13 -1.17
C ARG A 147 -6.86 7.94 0.14
N TRP A 148 -7.08 9.25 0.07
CA TRP A 148 -6.99 10.16 1.22
C TRP A 148 -8.31 10.38 1.96
N LEU A 149 -9.43 9.79 1.52
CA LEU A 149 -10.74 10.01 2.13
C LEU A 149 -10.72 9.84 3.66
N PHE A 150 -10.05 8.81 4.18
CA PHE A 150 -10.02 8.53 5.62
C PHE A 150 -9.06 9.44 6.41
N GLU A 151 -8.17 10.17 5.74
CA GLU A 151 -7.29 11.16 6.38
C GLU A 151 -8.10 12.32 6.97
N ASP A 152 -9.17 12.73 6.27
CA ASP A 152 -10.09 13.77 6.72
C ASP A 152 -10.85 13.41 8.01
N TYR A 153 -10.85 12.12 8.37
CA TYR A 153 -11.56 11.56 9.53
C TYR A 153 -10.63 11.09 10.63
N LEU A 154 -9.34 11.44 10.58
CA LEU A 154 -8.40 11.08 11.64
C LEU A 154 -8.82 11.71 12.98
N PRO A 155 -8.87 10.92 14.07
CA PRO A 155 -9.21 11.45 15.37
C PRO A 155 -8.11 12.39 15.89
N PRO A 156 -8.44 13.30 16.83
CA PRO A 156 -7.43 14.12 17.49
C PRO A 156 -6.36 13.23 18.15
N ARG A 157 -5.09 13.65 18.09
CA ARG A 157 -3.94 12.90 18.65
C ARG A 157 -3.69 11.55 17.97
N ALA A 158 -4.13 11.37 16.71
CA ALA A 158 -3.86 10.18 15.92
C ALA A 158 -2.36 9.85 15.85
N GLU A 159 -1.50 10.87 15.97
CA GLU A 159 -0.05 10.76 15.95
C GLU A 159 0.57 9.96 17.13
N GLU A 160 -0.21 9.65 18.16
CA GLU A 160 0.22 8.84 19.30
C GLU A 160 0.13 7.34 19.05
N TYR A 161 -0.60 6.97 18.01
CA TYR A 161 -0.83 5.60 17.61
C TYR A 161 0.10 5.22 16.46
N ASN A 162 0.43 3.92 16.39
CA ASN A 162 1.17 3.41 15.24
C ASN A 162 0.23 3.28 14.04
N VAL A 163 -1.03 2.94 14.29
CA VAL A 163 -2.07 2.66 13.29
C VAL A 163 -3.43 3.18 13.76
N ILE A 164 -4.19 3.75 12.83
CA ILE A 164 -5.61 4.04 12.98
C ILE A 164 -6.41 3.04 12.13
N VAL A 165 -7.29 2.30 12.77
CA VAL A 165 -8.14 1.28 12.13
C VAL A 165 -9.53 1.83 11.99
N PHE A 166 -9.96 2.11 10.77
CA PHE A 166 -11.34 2.41 10.48
C PHE A 166 -12.08 1.10 10.25
N VAL A 167 -13.04 0.81 11.13
CA VAL A 167 -13.84 -0.41 11.07
C VAL A 167 -15.27 -0.07 10.64
N HIS A 168 -15.74 -0.69 9.57
CA HIS A 168 -17.10 -0.48 9.04
C HIS A 168 -17.91 -1.80 9.04
N SER A 169 -19.23 -1.71 8.84
CA SER A 169 -20.17 -2.84 8.97
C SER A 169 -20.82 -3.28 7.64
N SER A 170 -20.22 -2.92 6.49
CA SER A 170 -20.70 -3.33 5.16
C SER A 170 -19.95 -4.55 4.63
N VAL A 171 -20.60 -5.38 3.81
CA VAL A 171 -19.93 -6.53 3.17
C VAL A 171 -18.79 -6.01 2.28
N PRO A 172 -17.52 -6.39 2.55
CA PRO A 172 -16.37 -5.87 1.82
C PRO A 172 -16.19 -6.57 0.47
N PHE A 173 -15.30 -6.05 -0.37
CA PHE A 173 -15.11 -6.58 -1.73
C PHE A 173 -14.67 -8.03 -1.74
N GLU A 174 -13.65 -8.35 -0.93
CA GLU A 174 -13.05 -9.68 -0.83
C GLU A 174 -14.03 -10.76 -0.33
N ALA A 175 -15.14 -10.37 0.30
CA ALA A 175 -16.22 -11.26 0.72
C ALA A 175 -17.28 -11.50 -0.37
N GLY A 176 -17.03 -11.06 -1.61
CA GLY A 176 -17.91 -11.27 -2.77
C GLY A 176 -18.87 -10.13 -3.08
N ASN A 177 -18.67 -8.93 -2.49
CA ASN A 177 -19.45 -7.74 -2.85
C ASN A 177 -18.68 -6.87 -3.87
N PRO A 178 -18.97 -6.91 -5.17
CA PRO A 178 -18.20 -6.15 -6.18
C PRO A 178 -18.27 -4.62 -6.02
N LYS A 179 -19.18 -4.13 -5.17
CA LYS A 179 -19.33 -2.70 -4.81
C LYS A 179 -18.88 -2.40 -3.38
N GLY A 180 -18.28 -3.38 -2.73
CA GLY A 180 -17.78 -3.28 -1.36
C GLY A 180 -16.49 -2.49 -1.29
N ILE A 181 -16.21 -1.96 -0.11
CA ILE A 181 -14.89 -1.43 0.21
C ILE A 181 -13.94 -2.61 0.34
N TRP A 182 -12.81 -2.56 -0.37
CA TRP A 182 -11.72 -3.54 -0.22
C TRP A 182 -10.94 -3.23 1.07
N SER A 183 -10.83 -4.21 1.97
CA SER A 183 -10.04 -4.06 3.20
C SER A 183 -8.56 -3.88 2.84
N GLN A 184 -7.90 -2.88 3.42
CA GLN A 184 -6.52 -2.54 3.05
C GLN A 184 -5.76 -1.78 4.13
N THR A 185 -4.44 -1.86 4.06
CA THR A 185 -3.50 -1.07 4.85
C THR A 185 -2.79 -0.03 3.99
N ILE A 186 -2.91 1.22 4.39
CA ILE A 186 -2.20 2.36 3.82
C ILE A 186 -1.04 2.71 4.74
N ARG A 187 0.18 2.62 4.21
CA ARG A 187 1.42 2.99 4.91
C ARG A 187 1.96 4.27 4.29
N TYR A 188 2.33 5.23 5.14
CA TYR A 188 2.87 6.50 4.69
C TYR A 188 4.38 6.52 4.75
N HIS A 189 5.01 7.07 3.70
CA HIS A 189 6.43 7.36 3.74
C HIS A 189 6.70 8.54 4.69
N PRO A 190 7.63 8.42 5.66
CA PRO A 190 7.88 9.44 6.66
C PRO A 190 8.40 10.76 6.09
N GLU A 191 9.06 10.73 4.93
CA GLU A 191 9.54 11.96 4.29
C GLU A 191 8.40 12.78 3.68
N SER A 192 7.35 12.10 3.22
CA SER A 192 6.19 12.74 2.60
C SER A 192 5.15 13.14 3.64
N TYR A 193 4.94 12.30 4.66
CA TYR A 193 3.90 12.48 5.67
C TYR A 193 4.40 12.09 7.08
N PRO A 194 5.33 12.87 7.68
CA PRO A 194 5.99 12.51 8.94
C PRO A 194 5.06 12.43 10.16
N TYR A 195 3.85 12.99 10.07
CA TYR A 195 2.90 13.08 11.18
C TYR A 195 1.75 12.08 11.08
N LEU A 196 1.52 11.47 9.92
CA LEU A 196 0.40 10.56 9.70
C LEU A 196 0.74 9.16 10.22
N PRO A 197 -0.09 8.55 11.09
CA PRO A 197 0.00 7.12 11.37
C PRO A 197 -0.40 6.31 10.14
N SER A 198 -0.06 5.02 10.11
CA SER A 198 -0.63 4.13 9.09
C SER A 198 -2.14 4.03 9.28
N ILE A 199 -2.86 3.85 8.17
CA ILE A 199 -4.31 3.66 8.17
C ILE A 199 -4.61 2.21 7.78
N MET A 200 -5.55 1.58 8.47
CA MET A 200 -6.06 0.27 8.11
C MET A 200 -7.59 0.35 8.03
N ILE A 201 -8.16 -0.22 6.99
CA ILE A 201 -9.61 -0.23 6.74
C ILE A 201 -10.05 -1.68 6.71
N VAL A 202 -11.00 -2.06 7.57
CA VAL A 202 -11.51 -3.44 7.67
C VAL A 202 -13.00 -3.47 7.93
N SER A 203 -13.66 -4.56 7.55
CA SER A 203 -15.08 -4.78 7.77
C SER A 203 -15.36 -5.85 8.84
N THR A 204 -16.34 -5.60 9.72
CA THR A 204 -16.88 -6.64 10.62
C THR A 204 -17.73 -7.69 9.91
N LYS A 205 -18.11 -7.46 8.65
CA LYS A 205 -18.76 -8.45 7.78
C LYS A 205 -17.77 -9.22 6.91
N GLY A 206 -16.46 -8.94 7.05
CA GLY A 206 -15.38 -9.70 6.42
C GLY A 206 -14.95 -10.90 7.26
N SER A 207 -13.68 -11.29 7.12
CA SER A 207 -13.07 -12.34 7.93
C SER A 207 -12.15 -11.75 9.01
N ILE A 208 -12.11 -12.42 10.16
CA ILE A 208 -11.10 -12.16 11.20
C ILE A 208 -9.67 -12.29 10.68
N ASP A 209 -9.48 -13.18 9.70
CA ASP A 209 -8.20 -13.42 9.04
C ASP A 209 -7.71 -12.19 8.28
N THR A 210 -8.62 -11.37 7.75
CA THR A 210 -8.29 -10.09 7.12
C THR A 210 -7.63 -9.15 8.11
N LEU A 211 -8.15 -9.02 9.34
CA LEU A 211 -7.51 -8.19 10.37
C LEU A 211 -6.09 -8.68 10.69
N VAL A 212 -5.89 -9.99 10.78
CA VAL A 212 -4.56 -10.57 11.06
C VAL A 212 -3.61 -10.32 9.89
N HIS A 213 -4.08 -10.53 8.66
CA HIS A 213 -3.36 -10.30 7.42
C HIS A 213 -2.87 -8.85 7.30
N GLU A 214 -3.77 -7.88 7.48
CA GLU A 214 -3.44 -6.45 7.40
C GLU A 214 -2.44 -6.00 8.49
N ILE A 215 -2.51 -6.57 9.69
CA ILE A 215 -1.46 -6.37 10.72
C ILE A 215 -0.11 -6.94 10.26
N GLY A 216 -0.10 -8.00 9.47
CA GLY A 216 1.10 -8.53 8.83
C GLY A 216 1.80 -7.50 7.96
N HIS A 217 1.05 -6.78 7.11
CA HIS A 217 1.60 -5.69 6.29
C HIS A 217 2.20 -4.56 7.10
N LEU A 218 1.58 -4.23 8.24
CA LEU A 218 2.09 -3.24 9.19
C LEU A 218 3.42 -3.68 9.83
N LEU A 219 3.57 -4.98 10.10
CA LEU A 219 4.80 -5.58 10.60
C LEU A 219 5.84 -5.84 9.49
N GLY A 220 5.46 -5.58 8.25
CA GLY A 220 6.36 -5.60 7.11
C GLY A 220 6.48 -6.90 6.36
N LEU A 221 5.43 -7.69 6.47
CA LEU A 221 5.28 -8.91 5.71
C LEU A 221 4.57 -8.56 4.39
N GLU A 222 5.07 -9.10 3.28
CA GLU A 222 4.53 -8.87 1.92
C GLU A 222 3.42 -9.87 1.60
N ASP A 223 2.61 -9.67 0.57
CA ASP A 223 1.64 -10.68 0.13
C ASP A 223 2.33 -11.95 -0.41
N GLU A 224 1.89 -13.12 0.06
CA GLU A 224 2.12 -14.41 -0.61
C GLU A 224 0.94 -14.73 -1.50
N VAL A 225 1.13 -14.64 -2.82
CA VAL A 225 0.15 -15.15 -3.80
C VAL A 225 0.63 -16.50 -4.31
N TYR A 226 0.22 -17.60 -3.66
CA TYR A 226 0.48 -18.96 -4.15
C TYR A 226 -0.74 -19.49 -4.90
N GLY A 227 -0.80 -19.22 -6.21
CA GLY A 227 -1.56 -19.95 -7.23
C GLY A 227 -3.10 -19.93 -7.15
N VAL A 228 -3.70 -19.84 -5.96
CA VAL A 228 -5.15 -19.80 -5.72
C VAL A 228 -5.52 -19.19 -4.35
N THR A 229 -4.56 -18.79 -3.51
CA THR A 229 -4.80 -18.17 -2.19
C THR A 229 -3.86 -16.98 -1.96
N GLU A 230 -4.43 -15.90 -1.42
CA GLU A 230 -3.72 -14.71 -0.97
C GLU A 230 -3.41 -14.86 0.53
N GLY A 231 -2.14 -14.75 0.91
CA GLY A 231 -1.61 -14.82 2.28
C GLY A 231 -0.52 -13.77 2.47
N VAL A 232 0.26 -13.85 3.56
CA VAL A 232 1.37 -12.90 3.82
C VAL A 232 2.69 -13.66 4.02
N VAL A 233 3.75 -13.29 3.29
CA VAL A 233 5.10 -13.86 3.34
C VAL A 233 5.66 -13.78 4.75
N TYR A 234 6.08 -14.93 5.28
CA TYR A 234 6.60 -15.09 6.64
C TYR A 234 5.59 -14.85 7.78
N SER A 235 4.29 -14.64 7.47
CA SER A 235 3.23 -14.79 8.46
C SER A 235 2.95 -16.28 8.65
N PRO A 236 2.62 -16.75 9.88
CA PRO A 236 2.11 -18.10 10.03
C PRO A 236 0.87 -18.35 9.18
N MET A 237 0.10 -17.34 8.74
CA MET A 237 -0.99 -17.53 7.78
C MET A 237 -0.50 -17.98 6.39
N GLY A 238 0.58 -17.42 5.85
CA GLY A 238 1.21 -17.92 4.62
C GLY A 238 1.73 -19.37 4.79
N PHE A 239 2.20 -19.70 5.99
CA PHE A 239 2.64 -21.06 6.34
C PHE A 239 1.49 -22.05 6.64
N PHE A 240 0.33 -21.57 7.13
CA PHE A 240 -0.83 -22.39 7.52
C PHE A 240 -1.83 -22.62 6.38
N VAL A 241 -1.91 -21.74 5.39
CA VAL A 241 -2.78 -21.99 4.22
C VAL A 241 -2.28 -23.19 3.41
N GLY A 242 -0.96 -23.44 3.42
CA GLY A 242 -0.36 -24.65 2.86
C GLY A 242 -0.80 -25.95 3.56
N THR A 243 -1.25 -25.93 4.81
CA THR A 243 -1.64 -27.15 5.54
C THR A 243 -3.13 -27.48 5.48
N VAL A 244 -4.02 -26.53 5.19
CA VAL A 244 -5.46 -26.80 5.10
C VAL A 244 -5.86 -27.37 3.73
N GLN A 245 -5.22 -26.94 2.63
CA GLN A 245 -5.56 -27.46 1.29
C GLN A 245 -4.85 -28.79 0.93
N LEU A 246 -3.65 -29.04 1.46
CA LEU A 246 -3.00 -30.36 1.31
C LEU A 246 -3.75 -31.46 2.06
N GLY A 247 -4.53 -31.13 3.11
CA GLY A 247 -5.43 -32.07 3.77
C GLY A 247 -6.55 -32.58 2.86
N TYR A 248 -7.11 -31.75 1.98
CA TYR A 248 -8.17 -32.16 1.05
C TYR A 248 -7.64 -32.88 -0.19
N VAL A 249 -6.48 -32.48 -0.70
CA VAL A 249 -5.86 -33.16 -1.87
C VAL A 249 -5.28 -34.53 -1.50
N VAL A 250 -4.81 -34.71 -0.25
CA VAL A 250 -4.30 -36.02 0.22
C VAL A 250 -5.42 -36.91 0.78
N ALA A 251 -6.54 -36.36 1.23
CA ALA A 251 -7.67 -37.15 1.75
C ALA A 251 -8.64 -37.68 0.69
N GLY A 252 -8.55 -37.26 -0.59
CA GLY A 252 -9.38 -37.82 -1.66
C GLY A 252 -10.89 -37.80 -1.34
N LEU A 253 -11.38 -36.66 -0.86
CA LEU A 253 -12.80 -36.36 -0.69
C LEU A 253 -13.19 -35.21 -1.62
#